data_AF-A0A0F9IRK7-F1
#
_entry.id   AF-A0A0F9IRK7-F1
#
_cell.length_a   1.000
_cell.length_b   1.000
_cell.length_c   1.000
_cell.angle_alpha   90.00
_cell.angle_beta   90.00
_cell.angle_gamma   90.00
#
_symmetry.space_group_name_H-M   'P 1'
#
loop_
_entity.id
_entity.type
_entity.pdbx_description
1 polymer ?
#
loop_
_entity_poly.entity_id
_entity_poly.type
_entity_poly.pdbx_seq_one_letter_code
_entity_poly.pdbx_strand_id
1 'polypeptide(L)' 'MPKSPLDGIIVIDFSTIIAAPLIGTLMADFGAEVIKVELPK' A
#
# COMPACT_ATOMS: atom_id res chain seq x y z
N MET A 1 22.34 1.40 -2.66
CA MET A 1 21.38 2.42 -2.22
C MET A 1 20.91 2.07 -0.82
N PRO A 2 20.65 3.02 0.08
CA PRO A 2 20.00 2.71 1.34
C PRO A 2 18.63 2.06 1.06
N LYS A 3 18.20 1.14 1.93
CA LYS A 3 16.85 0.55 1.84
C LYS A 3 15.80 1.65 1.91
N SER A 4 14.72 1.51 1.13
CA SER A 4 13.58 2.43 1.19
C SER A 4 12.98 2.43 2.61
N PRO A 5 12.35 3.53 3.07
CA PRO A 5 11.90 3.66 4.46
C PRO A 5 10.96 2.55 4.94
N LEU A 6 10.19 1.94 4.04
CA LEU A 6 9.24 0.86 4.34
C LEU A 6 9.64 -0.48 3.72
N ASP A 7 10.91 -0.67 3.35
CA ASP A 7 11.39 -1.93 2.77
C ASP A 7 11.11 -3.13 3.70
N GLY A 8 10.46 -4.15 3.16
CA GLY A 8 10.06 -5.37 3.89
C GLY A 8 8.73 -5.28 4.64
N ILE A 9 8.00 -4.16 4.55
CA ILE A 9 6.63 -4.05 5.08
C ILE A 9 5.62 -4.54 4.04
N ILE A 10 4.67 -5.39 4.48
CA ILE A 10 3.52 -5.82 3.68
C ILE A 10 2.27 -5.14 4.23
N VAL A 11 1.50 -4.49 3.37
CA VAL A 11 0.25 -3.78 3.69
C VAL A 11 -0.91 -4.46 2.96
N ILE A 12 -1.97 -4.78 3.69
CA ILE A 12 -3.23 -5.22 3.09
C ILE A 12 -4.22 -4.05 3.10
N ASP A 13 -4.60 -3.58 1.92
CA ASP A 13 -5.49 -2.42 1.75
C ASP A 13 -6.92 -2.88 1.38
N PHE A 14 -7.87 -2.68 2.29
CA PHE A 14 -9.31 -2.94 2.11
C PHE A 14 -10.14 -1.68 1.84
N SER A 15 -9.49 -0.54 1.59
CA SER A 15 -10.20 0.72 1.38
C SER A 15 -10.98 0.74 0.06
N THR A 16 -12.07 1.50 0.00
CA THR A 16 -12.97 1.48 -1.18
C THR A 16 -13.24 2.88 -1.76
N ILE A 17 -12.72 3.94 -1.14
CA ILE A 17 -12.91 5.35 -1.54
C ILE A 17 -11.57 6.10 -1.48
N ILE A 18 -11.39 7.10 -2.35
CA ILE A 18 -10.16 7.86 -2.66
C ILE A 18 -9.17 8.11 -1.50
N ALA A 19 -9.63 8.51 -0.31
CA ALA A 19 -8.73 8.96 0.75
C ALA A 19 -7.76 7.88 1.25
N ALA A 20 -8.21 6.63 1.37
CA ALA A 20 -7.40 5.54 1.91
C ALA A 20 -6.55 4.78 0.87
N PRO A 21 -6.99 4.57 -0.39
CA PRO A 21 -6.12 4.10 -1.47
C PRO A 21 -4.93 5.02 -1.73
N LEU A 22 -5.08 6.34 -1.55
CA LEU A 22 -3.96 7.28 -1.65
C LEU A 22 -2.85 6.95 -0.63
N ILE A 23 -3.23 6.54 0.58
CA ILE A 23 -2.27 6.14 1.61
C ILE A 23 -1.53 4.87 1.15
N GLY A 24 -2.24 3.89 0.58
CA GLY A 24 -1.62 2.71 -0.02
C GLY A 24 -0.58 3.06 -1.08
N THR A 25 -0.90 3.98 -1.99
CA THR A 25 0.06 4.47 -3.00
C THR A 25 1.30 5.10 -2.37
N LEU A 26 1.12 6.00 -1.39
CA LEU A 26 2.24 6.66 -0.71
C LEU A 26 3.14 5.66 0.06
N MET A 27 2.55 4.61 0.63
CA MET A 27 3.32 3.54 1.28
C MET A 27 4.14 2.74 0.26
N ALA A 28 3.58 2.45 -0.91
CA ALA A 28 4.30 1.79 -1.99
C ALA A 28 5.47 2.63 -2.52
N ASP A 29 5.29 3.96 -2.64
CA ASP A 29 6.36 4.89 -3.03
C ASP A 29 7.54 4.87 -2.03
N PHE A 30 7.28 4.56 -0.75
CA PHE A 30 8.31 4.37 0.27
C PHE A 30 8.82 2.93 0.41
N GLY A 31 8.43 2.03 -0.50
CA GLY A 31 8.97 0.68 -0.62
C GLY A 31 8.20 -0.42 0.11
N ALA A 32 6.96 -0.15 0.55
CA ALA A 32 6.09 -1.20 1.06
C ALA A 32 5.51 -2.05 -0.09
N GLU A 33 5.28 -3.34 0.16
CA GLU A 33 4.46 -4.19 -0.70
C GLU A 33 2.99 -4.02 -0.32
N VAL A 34 2.20 -3.40 -1.19
CA VAL A 34 0.80 -3.08 -0.92
C VAL A 34 -0.12 -3.99 -1.74
N ILE A 35 -0.89 -4.83 -1.05
CA ILE A 35 -1.86 -5.76 -1.64
C ILE A 35 -3.25 -5.16 -1.52
N LYS A 36 -3.84 -4.79 -2.64
CA LYS A 36 -5.20 -4.29 -2.71
C LYS A 36 -6.21 -5.42 -2.68
N VAL A 37 -7.13 -5.40 -1.71
CA VAL A 37 -8.25 -6.35 -1.64
C VAL A 37 -9.52 -5.65 -2.08
N GLU A 38 -10.03 -6.09 -3.22
CA GLU A 38 -11.30 -5.63 -3.79
C GLU A 38 -12.45 -6.56 -3.39
N LEU A 39 -13.67 -6.02 -3.40
CA LEU A 39 -14.87 -6.82 -3.16
C LEU A 39 -15.02 -7.91 -4.26
N PRO A 40 -15.49 -9.11 -3.89
CA PRO A 40 -15.79 -10.15 -4.88
C PRO A 40 -16.92 -9.70 -5.81
N LYS A 41 -16.96 -10.30 -7.01
CA LYS A 41 -18.07 -10.16 -7.96
C LYS A 41 -19.29 -10.96 -7.55
#